data_AF-A0A831U7C4-F1
#
_entry.id   AF-A0A831U7C4-F1
#
_cell.length_a   1.000
_cell.length_b   1.000
_cell.length_c   1.000
_cell.angle_alpha   90.00
_cell.angle_beta   90.00
_cell.angle_gamma   90.00
#
_symmetry.space_group_name_H-M   'P 1'
#
loop_
_entity.id
_entity.type
_entity.pdbx_description
1 polymer ?
#
loop_
_entity_poly.entity_id
_entity_poly.type
_entity_poly.pdbx_seq_one_letter_code
_entity_poly.pdbx_strand_id
1 'polypeptide(L)'
;ARSFRDHGYDVQERLKLLELEQKLPYIHNRIGWNYRMTEMQSAIGLAELDRIDTWNLPNRKRNAGIVMDALRDLPQVKYLPIDTEERQNGWYVMAISLDIEHMNCDIEQFVAAAGAEGAPCWKVFWPQCHTERAFADKNGFGDSGFPFTSKEYTNPDSVDISKVEIPNALWHQDHTFTCFAYPTFTEDDMHQIANALVKVIKAYAK
;
A
#
# COMPACT_ATOMS: atom_id res chain seq x y z
N ALA A 1 20.12 -8.17 -12.77
CA ALA A 1 18.72 -8.44 -12.37
C ALA A 1 18.20 -9.79 -12.86
N ARG A 2 18.17 -10.07 -14.18
CA ARG A 2 17.54 -11.29 -14.74
C ARG A 2 18.15 -12.62 -14.26
N SER A 3 19.48 -12.74 -14.23
CA SER A 3 20.19 -13.93 -13.74
C SER A 3 19.83 -14.26 -12.29
N PHE A 4 19.79 -13.27 -11.38
CA PHE A 4 19.43 -13.47 -9.96
C PHE A 4 18.02 -14.07 -9.76
N ARG A 5 17.05 -13.70 -10.61
CA ARG A 5 15.66 -14.19 -10.58
C ARG A 5 15.51 -15.61 -11.14
N ASP A 6 16.46 -16.03 -11.98
CA ASP A 6 16.48 -17.34 -12.62
C ASP A 6 17.67 -18.15 -12.10
N HIS A 7 17.72 -18.37 -10.79
CA HIS A 7 18.72 -19.23 -10.10
C HIS A 7 20.19 -18.81 -10.25
N GLY A 8 20.49 -17.71 -10.93
CA GLY A 8 21.86 -17.29 -11.23
C GLY A 8 22.41 -17.80 -12.57
N TYR A 9 21.53 -18.28 -13.46
CA TYR A 9 21.92 -18.73 -14.81
C TYR A 9 22.56 -17.62 -15.66
N ASP A 10 23.37 -18.03 -16.63
CA ASP A 10 23.79 -17.16 -17.73
C ASP A 10 22.60 -16.88 -18.66
N VAL A 11 22.14 -15.63 -18.65
CA VAL A 11 20.96 -15.21 -19.43
C VAL A 11 21.32 -14.88 -20.87
N GLN A 12 22.57 -14.47 -21.16
CA GLN A 12 22.96 -14.13 -22.54
C GLN A 12 23.08 -15.39 -23.40
N GLU A 13 23.57 -16.49 -22.84
CA GLU A 13 23.61 -17.78 -23.53
C GLU A 13 22.23 -18.45 -23.64
N ARG A 14 21.31 -18.19 -22.70
CA ARG A 14 19.94 -18.77 -22.67
C ARG A 14 18.93 -18.15 -23.63
N LEU A 15 19.17 -16.96 -24.21
CA LEU A 15 18.19 -16.25 -25.05
C LEU A 15 17.88 -16.93 -26.41
N LYS A 16 18.48 -18.08 -26.69
CA LYS A 16 18.21 -18.93 -27.87
C LYS A 16 17.33 -20.11 -27.44
N LEU A 17 16.01 -19.95 -27.53
CA LEU A 17 15.02 -20.90 -26.98
C LEU A 17 14.94 -22.23 -27.76
N LEU A 18 14.59 -23.28 -27.00
CA LEU A 18 14.21 -24.67 -27.35
C LEU A 18 15.33 -25.66 -27.71
N GLU A 19 16.34 -25.32 -28.50
CA GLU A 19 17.39 -26.31 -28.86
C GLU A 19 18.46 -26.53 -27.76
N LEU A 20 18.50 -25.67 -26.74
CA LEU A 20 19.58 -25.64 -25.74
C LEU A 20 19.23 -26.25 -24.38
N GLU A 21 17.96 -26.54 -24.07
CA GLU A 21 17.59 -27.20 -22.81
C GLU A 21 18.18 -28.62 -22.70
N GLN A 22 18.49 -29.27 -23.82
CA GLN A 22 19.21 -30.55 -23.85
C GLN A 22 20.74 -30.43 -23.89
N LYS A 23 21.31 -29.26 -24.23
CA LYS A 23 22.74 -29.10 -24.53
C LYS A 23 23.51 -28.22 -23.54
N LEU A 24 22.85 -27.41 -22.72
CA LEU A 24 23.55 -26.56 -21.76
C LEU A 24 23.78 -27.29 -20.43
N PRO A 25 25.03 -27.40 -19.96
CA PRO A 25 25.29 -27.85 -18.60
C PRO A 25 24.62 -26.87 -17.61
N TYR A 26 24.09 -27.39 -16.50
CA TYR A 26 23.46 -26.64 -15.41
C TYR A 26 24.49 -25.75 -14.65
N ILE A 27 25.09 -24.79 -15.36
CA ILE A 27 26.12 -23.89 -14.84
C ILE A 27 25.45 -22.61 -14.36
N HIS A 28 25.67 -22.29 -13.09
CA HIS A 28 25.20 -21.10 -12.44
C HIS A 28 26.39 -20.17 -12.22
N ASN A 29 26.38 -18.98 -12.81
CA ASN A 29 27.50 -18.04 -12.76
C ASN A 29 27.50 -17.19 -11.48
N ARG A 30 26.39 -17.22 -10.73
CA ARG A 30 26.23 -16.55 -9.44
C ARG A 30 25.18 -17.27 -8.61
N ILE A 31 25.11 -16.94 -7.33
CA ILE A 31 23.95 -17.28 -6.51
C ILE A 31 22.72 -16.50 -7.02
N GLY A 32 21.61 -17.22 -7.17
CA GLY A 32 20.29 -16.69 -7.47
C GLY A 32 19.20 -17.56 -6.87
N TRP A 33 17.96 -17.07 -6.95
CA TRP A 33 16.77 -17.71 -6.42
C TRP A 33 15.73 -17.88 -7.53
N ASN A 34 14.66 -18.61 -7.24
CA ASN A 34 13.52 -18.70 -8.14
C ASN A 34 12.47 -17.64 -7.82
N TYR A 35 12.57 -16.48 -8.47
CA TYR A 35 11.53 -15.44 -8.41
C TYR A 35 10.83 -15.24 -9.76
N ARG A 36 10.76 -16.29 -10.59
CA ARG A 36 10.08 -16.22 -11.90
C ARG A 36 8.58 -16.09 -11.70
N MET A 37 7.99 -15.12 -12.39
CA MET A 37 6.54 -15.00 -12.54
C MET A 37 6.05 -16.08 -13.51
N THR A 38 4.85 -16.61 -13.29
CA THR A 38 4.24 -17.56 -14.23
C THR A 38 3.77 -16.86 -15.50
N GLU A 39 3.64 -17.61 -16.61
CA GLU A 39 3.10 -17.08 -17.85
C GLU A 39 1.66 -16.56 -17.68
N MET A 40 0.84 -17.23 -16.87
CA MET A 40 -0.53 -16.78 -16.59
C MET A 40 -0.57 -15.42 -15.88
N GLN A 41 0.26 -15.22 -14.86
CA GLN A 41 0.38 -13.92 -14.19
C GLN A 41 0.89 -12.83 -15.14
N SER A 42 1.83 -13.19 -16.02
CA SER A 42 2.38 -12.26 -17.01
C SER A 42 1.34 -11.83 -18.05
N ALA A 43 0.53 -12.78 -18.54
CA ALA A 43 -0.55 -12.51 -19.49
C ALA A 43 -1.63 -11.59 -18.89
N ILE A 44 -2.03 -11.85 -17.64
CA ILE A 44 -2.96 -10.96 -16.91
C ILE A 44 -2.33 -9.57 -16.71
N GLY A 45 -1.06 -9.51 -16.31
CA GLY A 45 -0.34 -8.25 -16.11
C GLY A 45 -0.26 -7.40 -17.37
N LEU A 46 -0.02 -8.00 -18.54
CA LEU A 46 -0.01 -7.29 -19.82
C LEU A 46 -1.38 -6.68 -20.13
N ALA A 47 -2.47 -7.45 -19.98
CA ALA A 47 -3.82 -6.95 -20.21
C ALA A 47 -4.21 -5.82 -19.24
N GLU A 48 -3.76 -5.87 -17.98
CA GLU A 48 -3.98 -4.78 -17.01
C GLU A 48 -3.14 -3.53 -17.31
N LEU A 49 -1.90 -3.71 -17.79
CA LEU A 49 -1.04 -2.60 -18.22
C LEU A 49 -1.63 -1.89 -19.45
N ASP A 50 -2.18 -2.62 -20.42
CA ASP A 50 -2.79 -2.03 -21.61
C ASP A 50 -3.95 -1.07 -21.31
N ARG A 51 -4.62 -1.25 -20.16
CA ARG A 51 -5.76 -0.43 -19.73
C ARG A 51 -5.46 0.52 -18.57
N ILE A 52 -4.21 0.61 -18.13
CA ILE A 52 -3.86 1.43 -16.95
C ILE A 52 -4.10 2.92 -17.21
N ASP A 53 -3.67 3.41 -18.36
CA ASP A 53 -3.75 4.84 -18.71
C ASP A 53 -5.09 5.24 -19.34
N THR A 54 -5.83 4.28 -19.90
CA THR A 54 -7.08 4.54 -20.65
C THR A 54 -8.34 4.32 -19.83
N TRP A 55 -8.31 3.43 -18.84
CA TRP A 55 -9.47 3.08 -18.03
C TRP A 55 -9.19 3.17 -16.54
N ASN A 56 -8.10 2.58 -16.06
CA ASN A 56 -7.85 2.45 -14.62
C ASN A 56 -7.56 3.80 -13.95
N LEU A 57 -6.43 4.44 -14.28
CA LEU A 57 -6.01 5.69 -13.67
C LEU A 57 -6.99 6.85 -13.90
N PRO A 58 -7.57 7.05 -15.10
CA PRO A 58 -8.57 8.10 -15.30
C PRO A 58 -9.79 7.94 -14.38
N ASN A 59 -10.31 6.72 -14.24
CA ASN A 59 -11.46 6.46 -13.36
C ASN A 59 -11.11 6.67 -11.88
N ARG A 60 -9.92 6.22 -11.45
CA ARG A 60 -9.48 6.48 -10.07
C ARG A 60 -9.30 7.97 -9.79
N LYS A 61 -8.70 8.74 -10.71
CA LYS A 61 -8.54 10.19 -10.59
C LYS A 61 -9.88 10.90 -10.49
N ARG A 62 -10.83 10.55 -11.37
CA ARG A 62 -12.21 11.06 -11.32
C ARG A 62 -12.87 10.76 -9.97
N ASN A 63 -12.82 9.51 -9.53
CA ASN A 63 -13.41 9.06 -8.27
C ASN A 63 -12.80 9.77 -7.05
N ALA A 64 -11.47 9.91 -7.03
CA ALA A 64 -10.78 10.63 -5.97
C ALA A 64 -11.15 12.11 -5.94
N GLY A 65 -11.25 12.75 -7.12
CA GLY A 65 -11.69 14.14 -7.25
C GLY A 65 -13.04 14.39 -6.59
N ILE A 66 -14.04 13.54 -6.87
CA ILE A 66 -15.39 13.65 -6.29
C ILE A 66 -15.35 13.68 -4.75
N VAL A 67 -14.61 12.76 -4.14
CA VAL A 67 -14.51 12.68 -2.68
C VAL A 67 -13.69 13.86 -2.12
N MET A 68 -12.57 14.22 -2.76
CA MET A 68 -11.76 15.35 -2.31
C MET A 68 -12.56 16.66 -2.36
N ASP A 69 -13.30 16.92 -3.43
CA ASP A 69 -14.06 18.15 -3.60
C ASP A 69 -15.20 18.25 -2.57
N ALA A 70 -15.87 17.14 -2.25
CA ALA A 70 -16.90 17.11 -1.23
C ALA A 70 -16.39 17.38 0.19
N LEU A 71 -15.12 17.06 0.46
CA LEU A 71 -14.52 17.11 1.79
C LEU A 71 -13.62 18.33 2.04
N ARG A 72 -13.12 18.98 0.98
CA ARG A 72 -12.07 20.02 1.05
C ARG A 72 -12.41 21.20 1.95
N ASP A 73 -13.67 21.62 1.96
CA ASP A 73 -14.11 22.81 2.70
C ASP A 73 -14.65 22.49 4.10
N LEU A 74 -14.59 21.21 4.53
CA LEU A 74 -15.03 20.83 5.87
C LEU A 74 -13.94 21.15 6.90
N PRO A 75 -14.24 21.93 7.96
CA PRO A 75 -13.23 22.34 8.94
C PRO A 75 -12.69 21.15 9.77
N GLN A 76 -13.41 20.04 9.83
CA GLN A 76 -12.97 18.80 10.49
C GLN A 76 -11.95 18.02 9.66
N VAL A 77 -11.80 18.31 8.35
CA VAL A 77 -10.85 17.63 7.48
C VAL A 77 -9.53 18.39 7.53
N LYS A 78 -8.52 17.76 8.13
CA LYS A 78 -7.21 18.37 8.37
C LYS A 78 -6.28 18.24 7.18
N TYR A 79 -6.24 17.04 6.59
CA TYR A 79 -5.43 16.76 5.41
C TYR A 79 -6.18 15.88 4.42
N LEU A 80 -6.13 16.29 3.15
CA LEU A 80 -6.52 15.47 2.00
C LEU A 80 -5.26 14.90 1.32
N PRO A 81 -5.40 13.83 0.51
CA PRO A 81 -4.31 13.33 -0.32
C PRO A 81 -3.69 14.45 -1.18
N ILE A 82 -2.36 14.53 -1.19
CA ILE A 82 -1.64 15.50 -2.01
C ILE A 82 -1.60 15.00 -3.45
N ASP A 83 -2.26 15.70 -4.38
CA ASP A 83 -2.20 15.42 -5.81
C ASP A 83 -1.83 16.72 -6.56
N THR A 84 -0.58 16.82 -7.01
CA THR A 84 -0.03 17.98 -7.74
C THR A 84 0.61 17.54 -9.04
N GLU A 85 0.99 18.49 -9.91
CA GLU A 85 1.69 18.19 -11.16
C GLU A 85 3.00 17.42 -10.91
N GLU A 86 3.72 17.73 -9.82
CA GLU A 86 4.95 17.04 -9.42
C GLU A 86 4.71 15.73 -8.64
N ARG A 87 3.52 15.59 -8.02
CA ARG A 87 3.19 14.45 -7.13
C ARG A 87 1.82 13.90 -7.50
N GLN A 88 1.81 12.96 -8.44
CA GLN A 88 0.58 12.34 -8.92
C GLN A 88 0.32 11.01 -8.21
N ASN A 89 -0.91 10.81 -7.76
CA ASN A 89 -1.33 9.58 -7.11
C ASN A 89 -1.74 8.50 -8.10
N GLY A 90 -1.38 7.26 -7.80
CA GLY A 90 -1.97 6.05 -8.40
C GLY A 90 -3.30 5.64 -7.73
N TRP A 91 -3.71 6.34 -6.68
CA TRP A 91 -5.01 6.19 -6.00
C TRP A 91 -5.33 4.74 -5.58
N TYR A 92 -4.32 4.02 -5.08
CA TYR A 92 -4.54 2.70 -4.47
C TYR A 92 -5.47 2.82 -3.25
N VAL A 93 -5.19 3.81 -2.40
CA VAL A 93 -6.03 4.25 -1.28
C VAL A 93 -6.04 5.76 -1.17
N MET A 94 -7.13 6.32 -0.61
CA MET A 94 -7.25 7.73 -0.29
C MET A 94 -7.17 7.92 1.22
N ALA A 95 -5.99 8.32 1.72
CA ALA A 95 -5.80 8.64 3.13
C ALA A 95 -6.28 10.06 3.44
N ILE A 96 -7.23 10.20 4.35
CA ILE A 96 -7.82 11.48 4.76
C ILE A 96 -7.67 11.59 6.27
N SER A 97 -7.05 12.68 6.73
CA SER A 97 -6.88 12.95 8.14
C SER A 97 -7.93 13.92 8.66
N LEU A 98 -8.54 13.57 9.79
CA LEU A 98 -9.54 14.36 10.50
C LEU A 98 -8.88 15.08 11.69
N ASP A 99 -9.47 16.21 12.09
CA ASP A 99 -9.12 16.94 13.30
C ASP A 99 -9.89 16.37 14.49
N ILE A 100 -9.53 15.14 14.87
CA ILE A 100 -10.23 14.34 15.88
C ILE A 100 -10.35 15.09 17.21
N GLU A 101 -9.37 15.90 17.59
CA GLU A 101 -9.40 16.70 18.81
C GLU A 101 -10.60 17.66 18.86
N HIS A 102 -11.09 18.12 17.71
CA HIS A 102 -12.26 18.99 17.56
C HIS A 102 -13.52 18.24 17.08
N MET A 103 -13.54 16.91 17.18
CA MET A 103 -14.71 16.07 16.90
C MET A 103 -15.22 15.38 18.16
N ASN A 104 -16.49 14.97 18.14
CA ASN A 104 -17.17 14.25 19.22
C ASN A 104 -16.99 12.71 19.13
N CYS A 105 -16.02 12.24 18.36
CA CYS A 105 -15.71 10.83 18.21
C CYS A 105 -14.20 10.61 18.00
N ASP A 106 -13.75 9.37 18.22
CA ASP A 106 -12.45 8.90 17.73
C ASP A 106 -12.54 8.37 16.27
N ILE A 107 -11.41 7.98 15.70
CA ILE A 107 -11.35 7.48 14.32
C ILE A 107 -12.06 6.13 14.15
N GLU A 108 -12.11 5.29 15.18
CA GLU A 108 -12.77 3.98 15.10
C GLU A 108 -14.28 4.13 15.05
N GLN A 109 -14.83 5.00 15.91
CA GLN A 109 -16.22 5.41 15.92
C GLN A 109 -16.62 6.06 14.59
N PHE A 110 -15.76 6.95 14.07
CA PHE A 110 -15.99 7.57 12.76
C PHE A 110 -16.10 6.53 11.64
N VAL A 111 -15.12 5.63 11.52
CA VAL A 111 -15.11 4.59 10.47
C VAL A 111 -16.31 3.66 10.61
N ALA A 112 -16.67 3.27 11.84
CA ALA A 112 -17.85 2.43 12.08
C ALA A 112 -19.15 3.13 11.63
N ALA A 113 -19.31 4.42 11.94
CA ALA A 113 -20.48 5.19 11.53
C ALA A 113 -20.52 5.42 10.01
N ALA A 114 -19.39 5.77 9.39
CA ALA A 114 -19.29 5.93 7.94
C ALA A 114 -19.60 4.61 7.20
N GLY A 115 -19.10 3.48 7.71
CA GLY A 115 -19.43 2.15 7.21
C GLY A 115 -20.92 1.82 7.34
N ALA A 116 -21.57 2.21 8.44
CA ALA A 116 -23.01 2.03 8.63
C ALA A 116 -23.87 2.87 7.67
N GLU A 117 -23.36 4.02 7.21
CA GLU A 117 -23.96 4.84 6.15
C GLU A 117 -23.64 4.32 4.74
N GLY A 118 -22.91 3.22 4.62
CA GLY A 118 -22.59 2.55 3.35
C GLY A 118 -21.30 3.02 2.68
N ALA A 119 -20.50 3.89 3.32
CA ALA A 119 -19.19 4.28 2.79
C ALA A 119 -18.14 3.19 3.06
N PRO A 120 -17.52 2.59 2.03
CA PRO A 120 -16.43 1.65 2.23
C PRO A 120 -15.18 2.40 2.66
N CYS A 121 -14.85 2.33 3.95
CA CYS A 121 -13.66 2.93 4.52
C CYS A 121 -13.06 2.05 5.62
N TRP A 122 -11.76 2.24 5.86
CA TRP A 122 -11.03 1.58 6.94
C TRP A 122 -10.15 2.59 7.68
N LYS A 123 -9.85 2.32 8.95
CA LYS A 123 -8.72 3.00 9.61
C LYS A 123 -7.41 2.63 8.91
N VAL A 124 -6.31 3.27 9.31
CA VAL A 124 -4.97 2.87 8.87
C VAL A 124 -4.80 1.35 8.98
N PHE A 125 -4.46 0.70 7.87
CA PHE A 125 -4.57 -0.76 7.68
C PHE A 125 -3.83 -1.60 8.71
N TRP A 126 -2.66 -1.13 9.13
CA TRP A 126 -1.70 -1.93 9.86
C TRP A 126 -1.10 -1.14 11.02
N PRO A 127 -0.73 -1.83 12.10
CA PRO A 127 0.10 -1.23 13.13
C PRO A 127 1.46 -0.85 12.55
N GLN A 128 2.23 -0.12 13.34
CA GLN A 128 3.56 0.32 12.97
C GLN A 128 4.44 -0.91 12.72
N CYS A 129 5.04 -1.03 11.53
CA CYS A 129 5.73 -2.26 11.13
C CYS A 129 6.74 -2.76 12.17
N HIS A 130 7.44 -1.87 12.87
CA HIS A 130 8.44 -2.25 13.86
C HIS A 130 7.86 -2.87 15.15
N THR A 131 6.56 -2.68 15.44
CA THR A 131 5.89 -3.30 16.59
C THR A 131 5.36 -4.70 16.29
N GLU A 132 5.32 -5.09 15.02
CA GLU A 132 4.98 -6.46 14.63
C GLU A 132 5.95 -7.45 15.26
N ARG A 133 5.43 -8.59 15.70
CA ARG A 133 6.22 -9.63 16.40
C ARG A 133 7.40 -10.15 15.58
N ALA A 134 7.31 -10.07 14.25
CA ALA A 134 8.43 -10.42 13.36
C ALA A 134 9.69 -9.60 13.69
N PHE A 135 9.53 -8.32 14.02
CA PHE A 135 10.62 -7.40 14.34
C PHE A 135 10.87 -7.29 15.85
N ALA A 136 9.80 -7.14 16.64
CA ALA A 136 9.90 -6.96 18.09
C ALA A 136 10.53 -8.17 18.80
N ASP A 137 10.12 -9.39 18.41
CA ASP A 137 10.67 -10.62 18.96
C ASP A 137 11.92 -11.11 18.18
N LYS A 138 12.34 -10.38 17.14
CA LYS A 138 13.49 -10.73 16.27
C LYS A 138 13.33 -12.12 15.63
N ASN A 139 12.12 -12.45 15.19
CA ASN A 139 11.77 -13.72 14.56
C ASN A 139 12.30 -13.78 13.11
N GLY A 140 13.60 -14.03 12.97
CA GLY A 140 14.30 -14.20 11.69
C GLY A 140 14.23 -15.62 11.13
N PHE A 141 15.16 -15.94 10.23
CA PHE A 141 15.26 -17.22 9.54
C PHE A 141 15.77 -18.35 10.44
N GLY A 142 14.98 -19.42 10.49
CA GLY A 142 15.28 -20.66 11.21
C GLY A 142 15.61 -20.43 12.68
N ASP A 143 16.34 -21.37 13.28
CA ASP A 143 16.73 -21.32 14.69
C ASP A 143 17.81 -20.25 14.96
N SER A 144 18.40 -19.71 13.90
CA SER A 144 19.47 -18.71 14.02
C SER A 144 18.96 -17.33 14.43
N GLY A 145 17.73 -16.96 14.05
CA GLY A 145 17.21 -15.58 14.16
C GLY A 145 17.86 -14.58 13.19
N PHE A 146 18.57 -15.06 12.16
CA PHE A 146 19.17 -14.20 11.13
C PHE A 146 18.08 -13.40 10.38
N PRO A 147 18.28 -12.12 10.03
CA PRO A 147 19.49 -11.35 10.28
C PRO A 147 19.58 -10.80 11.71
N PHE A 148 18.47 -10.63 12.42
CA PHE A 148 18.39 -9.83 13.65
C PHE A 148 19.39 -10.18 14.76
N THR A 149 19.78 -11.44 14.88
CA THR A 149 20.69 -11.95 15.93
C THR A 149 22.15 -12.09 15.48
N SER A 150 22.45 -11.81 14.20
CA SER A 150 23.77 -11.99 13.62
C SER A 150 24.81 -11.07 14.26
N LYS A 151 25.93 -11.63 14.75
CA LYS A 151 27.03 -10.82 15.28
C LYS A 151 27.88 -10.15 14.19
N GLU A 152 27.92 -10.74 13.00
CA GLU A 152 28.78 -10.29 11.90
C GLU A 152 28.05 -9.28 11.00
N TYR A 153 26.74 -9.47 10.81
CA TYR A 153 25.98 -8.76 9.78
C TYR A 153 24.94 -7.78 10.33
N THR A 154 24.70 -7.77 11.64
CA THR A 154 23.70 -6.90 12.24
C THR A 154 24.33 -5.86 13.14
N ASN A 155 24.04 -4.60 12.83
CA ASN A 155 24.29 -3.50 13.74
C ASN A 155 23.24 -3.57 14.87
N PRO A 156 23.64 -3.76 16.14
CA PRO A 156 22.71 -3.82 17.27
C PRO A 156 21.80 -2.60 17.38
N ASP A 157 22.29 -1.41 17.02
CA ASP A 157 21.50 -0.18 17.05
C ASP A 157 20.40 -0.16 15.98
N SER A 158 20.59 -0.84 14.84
CA SER A 158 19.60 -0.89 13.76
C SER A 158 18.42 -1.84 14.05
N VAL A 159 18.57 -2.73 15.03
CA VAL A 159 17.53 -3.69 15.45
C VAL A 159 16.99 -3.40 16.85
N ASP A 160 17.39 -2.28 17.43
CA ASP A 160 16.87 -1.77 18.70
C ASP A 160 15.66 -0.88 18.44
N ILE A 161 14.50 -1.52 18.29
CA ILE A 161 13.24 -0.82 18.00
C ILE A 161 12.77 0.07 19.15
N SER A 162 13.31 -0.09 20.36
CA SER A 162 12.92 0.73 21.53
C SER A 162 13.31 2.21 21.37
N LYS A 163 14.27 2.49 20.47
CA LYS A 163 14.74 3.83 20.12
C LYS A 163 13.96 4.46 18.95
N VAL A 164 12.98 3.77 18.38
CA VAL A 164 12.25 4.24 17.20
C VAL A 164 11.16 5.22 17.64
N GLU A 165 11.36 6.48 17.33
CA GLU A 165 10.34 7.54 17.49
C GLU A 165 9.71 7.88 16.14
N ILE A 166 8.40 7.68 16.05
CA ILE A 166 7.62 7.92 14.81
C ILE A 166 6.35 8.75 15.12
N PRO A 167 6.50 9.95 15.71
CA PRO A 167 5.37 10.74 16.20
C PRO A 167 4.34 11.03 15.10
N ASN A 168 4.78 11.26 13.86
CA ASN A 168 3.86 11.52 12.74
C ASN A 168 3.04 10.28 12.37
N ALA A 169 3.63 9.09 12.36
CA ALA A 169 2.91 7.88 12.01
C ALA A 169 1.94 7.44 13.12
N LEU A 170 2.31 7.67 14.39
CA LEU A 170 1.41 7.51 15.53
C LEU A 170 0.24 8.50 15.46
N TRP A 171 0.51 9.77 15.12
CA TRP A 171 -0.54 10.76 14.92
C TRP A 171 -1.50 10.31 13.81
N HIS A 172 -0.99 9.90 12.64
CA HIS A 172 -1.85 9.43 11.55
C HIS A 172 -2.69 8.20 11.91
N GLN A 173 -2.21 7.31 12.78
CA GLN A 173 -2.94 6.12 13.21
C GLN A 173 -4.31 6.45 13.80
N ASP A 174 -4.36 7.48 14.64
CA ASP A 174 -5.57 7.85 15.38
C ASP A 174 -6.37 8.97 14.70
N HIS A 175 -5.84 9.54 13.60
CA HIS A 175 -6.45 10.69 12.91
C HIS A 175 -6.84 10.39 11.46
N THR A 176 -6.43 9.25 10.90
CA THR A 176 -6.55 9.00 9.46
C THR A 176 -7.44 7.81 9.17
N PHE A 177 -8.39 8.01 8.27
CA PHE A 177 -9.11 6.91 7.63
C PHE A 177 -8.74 6.83 6.15
N THR A 178 -9.04 5.69 5.55
CA THR A 178 -8.83 5.40 4.13
C THR A 178 -10.16 5.14 3.46
N CYS A 179 -10.38 5.77 2.31
CA CYS A 179 -11.49 5.51 1.41
C CYS A 179 -10.95 5.00 0.06
N PHE A 180 -11.80 4.38 -0.76
CA PHE A 180 -11.39 3.74 -2.01
C PHE A 180 -11.96 4.44 -3.23
N ALA A 181 -11.08 4.94 -4.09
CA ALA A 181 -11.41 5.41 -5.43
C ALA A 181 -11.25 4.27 -6.44
N TYR A 182 -11.92 3.14 -6.23
CA TYR A 182 -11.78 1.99 -7.14
C TYR A 182 -12.26 2.35 -8.55
N PRO A 183 -11.55 1.92 -9.62
CA PRO A 183 -11.90 2.29 -10.99
C PRO A 183 -13.21 1.66 -11.48
N THR A 184 -13.73 0.67 -10.74
CA THR A 184 -15.01 0.01 -11.01
C THR A 184 -16.21 0.75 -10.44
N PHE A 185 -16.00 1.71 -9.54
CA PHE A 185 -17.08 2.54 -9.02
C PHE A 185 -17.48 3.63 -10.02
N THR A 186 -18.78 3.78 -10.19
CA THR A 186 -19.40 4.82 -11.01
C THR A 186 -19.31 6.18 -10.32
N GLU A 187 -19.62 7.25 -11.04
CA GLU A 187 -19.74 8.59 -10.43
C GLU A 187 -20.80 8.61 -9.33
N ASP A 188 -21.94 7.96 -9.55
CA ASP A 188 -23.04 7.90 -8.59
C ASP A 188 -22.62 7.20 -7.30
N ASP A 189 -21.94 6.05 -7.40
CA ASP A 189 -21.38 5.36 -6.24
C ASP A 189 -20.48 6.29 -5.43
N MET A 190 -19.59 7.04 -6.10
CA MET A 190 -18.68 7.95 -5.41
C MET A 190 -19.38 9.15 -4.79
N HIS A 191 -20.43 9.68 -5.41
CA HIS A 191 -21.24 10.73 -4.81
C HIS A 191 -21.99 10.24 -3.57
N GLN A 192 -22.55 9.02 -3.60
CA GLN A 192 -23.17 8.41 -2.42
C GLN A 192 -22.16 8.23 -1.28
N ILE A 193 -20.97 7.72 -1.59
CA ILE A 193 -19.87 7.57 -0.62
C ILE A 193 -19.46 8.93 -0.04
N ALA A 194 -19.25 9.93 -0.90
CA ALA A 194 -18.88 11.28 -0.47
C ALA A 194 -19.96 11.90 0.43
N ASN A 195 -21.24 11.76 0.08
CA ASN A 195 -22.36 12.25 0.88
C ASN A 195 -22.45 11.56 2.25
N ALA A 196 -22.24 10.25 2.31
CA ALA A 196 -22.17 9.49 3.55
C ALA A 196 -21.03 10.00 4.45
N LEU A 197 -19.84 10.20 3.89
CA LEU A 197 -18.69 10.76 4.63
C LEU A 197 -18.99 12.17 5.16
N VAL A 198 -19.50 13.07 4.31
CA VAL A 198 -19.87 14.44 4.71
C VAL A 198 -20.91 14.42 5.84
N LYS A 199 -21.92 13.55 5.74
CA LYS A 199 -22.97 13.39 6.75
C LYS A 199 -22.38 12.98 8.10
N VAL A 200 -21.52 11.96 8.13
CA VAL A 200 -20.91 11.47 9.37
C VAL A 200 -19.94 12.49 9.96
N ILE A 201 -19.11 13.14 9.13
CA ILE A 201 -18.20 14.20 9.59
C ILE A 201 -18.98 15.34 10.26
N LYS A 202 -20.06 15.81 9.62
CA LYS A 202 -20.90 16.88 10.17
C LYS A 202 -21.64 16.44 11.44
N ALA A 203 -22.07 15.19 11.52
CA ALA A 203 -22.76 14.67 12.70
C ALA A 203 -21.84 14.64 13.94
N TYR A 204 -20.53 14.43 13.75
CA TYR A 204 -19.54 14.43 14.82
C TYR A 204 -18.79 15.76 15.01
N ALA A 205 -19.16 16.82 14.27
CA ALA A 205 -18.63 18.15 14.48
C ALA A 205 -18.93 18.67 15.91
N LYS A 206 -17.99 19.39 16.51
CA LYS A 206 -18.19 20.15 17.76
C LYS A 206 -18.80 21.52 17.51
#